data_AF-A0A1F7ZWH0-F1
#
_entry.id   AF-A0A1F7ZWH0-F1
#
_cell.length_a   1.000
_cell.length_b   1.000
_cell.length_c   1.000
_cell.angle_alpha   90.00
_cell.angle_beta   90.00
_cell.angle_gamma   90.00
#
_symmetry.space_group_name_H-M   'P 1'
#
loop_
_entity.id
_entity.type
_entity.pdbx_description
1 polymer ?
#
loop_
_entity_poly.entity_id
_entity_poly.type
_entity_poly.pdbx_seq_one_letter_code
_entity_poly.pdbx_strand_id
1 'polypeptide(L)'
;MRSAGAGPTADDRRRWHHPCFVPTVTHLRTPLYPLVSSTTALAHPDFPTTLLAYHLLTSRQLDELAIHYHQVWPPAPATSYYPVVIPPWVGTENEKNVDIETKRRRFGRFIGLQRCETPAEEQESYSWGMEQETETELLELIDQEWNES
;
A
#
# COMPACT_ATOMS: atom_id res chain seq x y z
N MET A 1 -19.25 -60.97 -35.65
CA MET A 1 -18.00 -60.18 -35.62
C MET A 1 -18.30 -58.87 -34.90
N ARG A 2 -17.68 -58.63 -33.73
CA ARG A 2 -17.84 -57.40 -32.95
C ARG A 2 -16.77 -56.42 -33.41
N SER A 3 -17.15 -55.31 -34.05
CA SER A 3 -16.24 -54.19 -34.29
C SER A 3 -16.33 -53.23 -33.12
N ALA A 4 -15.25 -53.15 -32.34
CA ALA A 4 -15.06 -52.14 -31.32
C ALA A 4 -14.72 -50.81 -32.01
N GLY A 5 -15.66 -49.88 -32.02
CA GLY A 5 -15.38 -48.48 -32.36
C GLY A 5 -14.64 -47.86 -31.18
N ALA A 6 -13.35 -47.60 -31.35
CA ALA A 6 -12.58 -46.78 -30.42
C ALA A 6 -13.17 -45.36 -30.42
N GLY A 7 -13.85 -45.00 -29.34
CA GLY A 7 -14.30 -43.62 -29.13
C GLY A 7 -13.07 -42.71 -28.98
N PRO A 8 -13.13 -41.46 -29.48
CA PRO A 8 -12.06 -40.50 -29.27
C PRO A 8 -11.82 -40.33 -27.77
N THR A 9 -10.57 -40.60 -27.38
CA THR A 9 -10.05 -40.47 -26.02
C THR A 9 -10.28 -39.06 -25.50
N ALA A 10 -10.77 -38.96 -24.26
CA ALA A 10 -11.13 -37.73 -23.55
C ALA A 10 -9.91 -36.84 -23.18
N ASP A 11 -8.94 -36.69 -24.08
CA ASP A 11 -7.64 -36.06 -23.84
C ASP A 11 -7.34 -34.94 -24.85
N ASP A 12 -8.34 -34.12 -25.17
CA ASP A 12 -8.11 -32.91 -25.97
C ASP A 12 -8.88 -31.70 -25.45
N ARG A 13 -9.07 -31.66 -24.12
CA ARG A 13 -9.27 -30.39 -23.42
C ARG A 13 -7.90 -29.71 -23.30
N ARG A 14 -7.30 -29.34 -24.44
CA ARG A 14 -6.23 -28.33 -24.45
C ARG A 14 -6.81 -27.12 -23.74
N ARG A 15 -6.39 -26.94 -22.48
CA ARG A 15 -6.76 -25.78 -21.69
C ARG A 15 -6.20 -24.59 -22.45
N TRP A 16 -7.08 -23.92 -23.18
CA TRP A 16 -6.74 -22.73 -23.93
C TRP A 16 -6.57 -21.61 -22.90
N HIS A 17 -5.42 -21.65 -22.22
CA HIS A 17 -5.04 -20.58 -21.34
C HIS A 17 -4.79 -19.35 -22.20
N HIS A 18 -5.34 -18.21 -21.79
CA HIS A 18 -5.02 -16.92 -22.40
C HIS A 18 -3.48 -16.79 -22.46
N PRO A 19 -2.88 -16.27 -23.55
CA PRO A 19 -1.43 -16.20 -23.71
C PRO A 19 -0.73 -15.49 -22.53
N CYS A 20 -1.43 -14.57 -21.86
CA CYS A 20 -0.91 -13.86 -20.70
C CYS A 20 -1.01 -14.63 -19.36
N PHE A 21 -1.71 -15.77 -19.30
CA PHE A 21 -1.94 -16.49 -18.04
C PHE A 21 -0.63 -16.89 -17.36
N VAL A 22 0.29 -17.54 -18.08
CA VAL A 22 1.58 -17.99 -17.54
C VAL A 22 2.48 -16.80 -17.15
N PRO A 23 2.63 -15.74 -17.97
CA PRO A 23 3.30 -14.51 -17.57
C PRO A 23 2.71 -13.87 -16.31
N THR A 24 1.38 -13.75 -16.21
CA THR A 24 0.71 -13.16 -15.05
C THR A 24 0.93 -13.98 -13.79
N VAL A 25 0.78 -15.31 -13.86
CA VAL A 25 1.02 -16.18 -12.69
C VAL A 25 2.48 -16.12 -12.24
N THR A 26 3.42 -16.06 -13.19
CA THR A 26 4.85 -15.89 -12.87
C THR A 26 5.11 -14.56 -12.18
N HIS A 27 4.53 -13.47 -12.66
CA HIS A 27 4.63 -12.15 -12.03
C HIS A 27 4.02 -12.13 -10.62
N LEU A 28 2.83 -12.71 -10.44
CA LEU A 28 2.18 -12.78 -9.13
C LEU A 28 2.97 -13.60 -8.11
N ARG A 29 3.84 -14.51 -8.55
CA ARG A 29 4.75 -15.28 -7.69
C ARG A 29 6.04 -14.54 -7.31
N THR A 30 6.28 -13.33 -7.83
CA THR A 30 7.47 -12.54 -7.46
C THR A 30 7.51 -12.36 -5.94
N PRO A 31 8.63 -12.72 -5.28
CA PRO A 31 8.77 -12.60 -3.83
C PRO A 31 8.94 -11.13 -3.43
N LEU A 32 8.40 -10.78 -2.27
CA LEU A 32 8.56 -9.49 -1.63
C LEU A 32 9.33 -9.68 -0.33
N TYR A 33 10.25 -8.76 -0.05
CA TYR A 33 11.05 -8.80 1.17
C TYR A 33 10.39 -7.97 2.27
N PRO A 34 10.33 -8.49 3.51
CA PRO A 34 9.67 -7.81 4.61
C PRO A 34 10.42 -6.56 5.04
N LEU A 35 9.69 -5.46 5.20
CA LEU A 35 10.19 -4.23 5.80
C LEU A 35 10.18 -4.36 7.33
N VAL A 36 11.19 -3.82 8.00
CA VAL A 36 11.21 -3.72 9.47
C VAL A 36 10.67 -2.37 9.93
N SER A 37 9.95 -2.37 11.05
CA SER A 37 9.48 -1.12 11.65
C SER A 37 10.63 -0.37 12.35
N SER A 38 10.64 0.96 12.26
CA SER A 38 11.72 1.81 12.78
C SER A 38 11.84 1.76 14.30
N THR A 39 10.76 1.46 15.02
CA THR A 39 10.74 1.42 16.50
C THR A 39 10.94 0.02 17.06
N THR A 40 10.32 -0.99 16.44
CA THR A 40 10.37 -2.38 16.94
C THR A 40 11.47 -3.21 16.31
N ALA A 41 12.04 -2.77 15.18
CA ALA A 41 12.97 -3.53 14.34
C ALA A 41 12.42 -4.90 13.88
N LEU A 42 11.10 -5.10 13.98
CA LEU A 42 10.41 -6.33 13.58
C LEU A 42 9.51 -6.09 12.37
N ALA A 43 9.39 -7.12 11.53
CA ALA A 43 8.42 -7.15 10.45
C ALA A 43 7.02 -7.47 10.99
N HIS A 44 5.99 -6.93 10.33
CA HIS A 44 4.61 -7.29 10.66
C HIS A 44 4.31 -8.75 10.25
N PRO A 45 3.59 -9.55 11.05
CA PRO A 45 3.29 -10.95 10.71
C PRO A 45 2.49 -11.10 9.40
N ASP A 46 1.63 -10.14 9.08
CA ASP A 46 0.85 -10.11 7.83
C ASP A 46 1.57 -9.43 6.66
N PHE A 47 2.87 -9.14 6.77
CA PHE A 47 3.59 -8.55 5.65
C PHE A 47 3.56 -9.50 4.43
N PRO A 48 3.18 -9.03 3.23
CA PRO A 48 3.02 -9.89 2.07
C PRO A 48 4.36 -10.45 1.61
N THR A 49 4.44 -11.77 1.46
CA THR A 49 5.66 -12.47 1.01
C THR A 49 5.78 -12.55 -0.52
N THR A 50 4.70 -12.27 -1.25
CA THR A 50 4.65 -12.30 -2.72
C THR A 50 3.71 -11.20 -3.25
N LEU A 51 3.85 -10.84 -4.53
CA LEU A 51 2.92 -9.92 -5.19
C LEU A 51 1.46 -10.39 -5.12
N LEU A 52 1.22 -11.70 -5.27
CA LEU A 52 -0.11 -12.27 -5.08
C LEU A 52 -0.65 -11.99 -3.67
N ALA A 53 0.15 -12.26 -2.64
CA ALA A 53 -0.25 -12.04 -1.25
C ALA A 53 -0.59 -10.56 -1.00
N TYR A 54 0.21 -9.65 -1.55
CA TYR A 54 -0.07 -8.21 -1.52
C TYR A 54 -1.44 -7.86 -2.12
N HIS A 55 -1.77 -8.41 -3.30
CA HIS A 55 -3.08 -8.19 -3.94
C HIS A 55 -4.25 -8.87 -3.22
N LEU A 56 -3.99 -9.72 -2.22
CA LEU A 56 -5.01 -10.37 -1.40
C LEU A 56 -5.17 -9.72 -0.01
N LEU A 57 -4.35 -8.72 0.34
CA LEU A 57 -4.44 -8.02 1.62
C LEU A 57 -5.83 -7.40 1.82
N THR A 58 -6.45 -7.68 2.96
CA THR A 58 -7.74 -7.11 3.34
C THR A 58 -7.61 -5.67 3.79
N SER A 59 -8.71 -4.92 3.79
CA SER A 59 -8.75 -3.54 4.30
C SER A 59 -8.20 -3.45 5.73
N ARG A 60 -8.63 -4.37 6.61
CA ARG A 60 -8.14 -4.46 7.98
C ARG A 60 -6.63 -4.71 8.06
N GLN A 61 -6.10 -5.66 7.28
CA GLN A 61 -4.66 -5.93 7.28
C GLN A 61 -3.85 -4.71 6.82
N LEU A 62 -4.36 -3.94 5.87
CA LEU A 62 -3.71 -2.70 5.43
C LEU A 62 -3.72 -1.64 6.53
N ASP A 63 -4.79 -1.56 7.33
CA ASP A 63 -4.87 -0.64 8.47
C ASP A 63 -3.86 -1.01 9.56
N GLU A 64 -3.78 -2.28 9.93
CA GLU A 64 -2.78 -2.78 10.90
C GLU A 64 -1.35 -2.56 10.39
N LEU A 65 -1.09 -2.78 9.10
CA LEU A 65 0.20 -2.48 8.48
C LEU A 65 0.54 -0.98 8.53
N ALA A 66 -0.43 -0.11 8.22
CA ALA A 66 -0.22 1.34 8.30
C ALA A 66 0.13 1.78 9.73
N ILE A 67 -0.55 1.23 10.74
CA ILE A 67 -0.26 1.47 12.16
C ILE A 67 1.16 0.99 12.52
N HIS A 68 1.52 -0.25 12.16
CA HIS A 68 2.82 -0.85 12.48
C HIS A 68 4.02 -0.07 11.91
N TYR A 69 3.83 0.53 10.73
CA TYR A 69 4.84 1.35 10.05
C TYR A 69 4.64 2.87 10.24
N HIS A 70 3.84 3.28 11.22
CA HIS A 70 3.63 4.69 11.60
C HIS A 70 3.15 5.57 10.42
N GLN A 71 2.37 5.01 9.49
CA GLN A 71 1.74 5.72 8.37
C GLN A 71 0.30 6.13 8.71
N VAL A 72 0.13 6.83 9.83
CA VAL A 72 -1.18 7.16 10.45
C VAL A 72 -1.31 8.66 10.73
N TRP A 73 -2.53 9.10 11.03
CA TRP A 73 -2.82 10.44 11.52
C TRP A 73 -3.30 10.42 12.99
N PRO A 74 -2.88 11.36 13.85
CA PRO A 74 -1.77 12.31 13.65
C PRO A 74 -0.42 11.60 13.44
N PRO A 75 0.55 12.23 12.75
CA PRO A 75 1.86 11.63 12.51
C PRO A 75 2.60 11.36 13.84
N ALA A 76 3.24 10.20 13.94
CA ALA A 76 4.10 9.90 15.08
C ALA A 76 5.53 10.41 14.82
N PRO A 77 6.36 10.66 15.86
CA PRO A 77 7.76 11.04 15.65
C PRO A 77 8.52 10.03 14.76
N ALA A 78 8.19 8.74 14.88
CA ALA A 78 8.76 7.66 14.09
C ALA A 78 8.40 7.69 12.59
N THR A 79 7.35 8.42 12.18
CA THR A 79 6.97 8.59 10.77
C THR A 79 8.12 9.21 9.97
N SER A 80 8.86 10.14 10.58
CA SER A 80 10.03 10.83 9.96
C SER A 80 11.23 9.92 9.70
N TYR A 81 11.27 8.71 10.29
CA TYR A 81 12.38 7.77 10.13
C TYR A 81 12.27 6.94 8.85
N TYR A 82 11.13 6.99 8.15
CA TYR A 82 10.94 6.27 6.91
C TYR A 82 11.33 7.14 5.70
N PRO A 83 11.99 6.57 4.69
CA PRO A 83 12.40 7.32 3.50
C PRO A 83 11.22 7.76 2.62
N VAL A 84 10.07 7.10 2.77
CA VAL A 84 8.83 7.39 2.07
C VAL A 84 7.72 7.49 3.11
N VAL A 85 7.01 8.62 3.10
CA VAL A 85 5.78 8.81 3.86
C VAL A 85 4.61 8.81 2.89
N ILE A 86 3.53 8.13 3.26
CA ILE A 86 2.32 8.06 2.45
C ILE A 86 1.18 8.84 3.09
N PRO A 87 0.22 9.33 2.28
CA PRO A 87 -0.98 9.95 2.81
C PRO A 87 -1.74 9.03 3.79
N PRO A 88 -1.83 9.37 5.09
CA PRO A 88 -2.52 8.51 6.05
C PRO A 88 -4.00 8.40 5.73
N TRP A 89 -4.57 7.23 5.98
CA TRP A 89 -6.01 7.01 5.99
C TRP A 89 -6.50 6.57 7.37
N VAL A 90 -5.67 5.90 8.15
CA VAL A 90 -5.98 5.52 9.53
C VAL A 90 -5.87 6.73 10.45
N GLY A 91 -6.87 6.92 11.31
CA GLY A 91 -6.94 8.05 12.24
C GLY A 91 -7.41 9.37 11.61
N THR A 92 -7.75 9.36 10.32
CA THR A 92 -8.36 10.50 9.63
C THR A 92 -9.89 10.47 9.75
N GLU A 93 -10.55 11.61 9.65
CA GLU A 93 -12.03 11.69 9.66
C GLU A 93 -12.66 10.85 8.54
N ASN A 94 -11.94 10.67 7.43
CA ASN A 94 -12.38 9.94 6.25
C ASN A 94 -11.97 8.46 6.24
N GLU A 95 -11.44 7.89 7.34
CA GLU A 95 -10.90 6.53 7.39
C GLU A 95 -11.86 5.46 6.82
N LYS A 96 -13.16 5.59 7.11
CA LYS A 96 -14.21 4.64 6.68
C LYS A 96 -14.55 4.73 5.19
N ASN A 97 -14.23 5.85 4.55
CA ASN A 97 -14.59 6.13 3.16
C ASN A 97 -13.44 5.80 2.19
N VAL A 98 -12.26 5.41 2.70
CA VAL A 98 -11.11 5.06 1.85
C VAL A 98 -11.26 3.63 1.33
N ASP A 99 -11.34 3.50 0.02
CA ASP A 99 -11.45 2.20 -0.65
C ASP A 99 -10.17 1.35 -0.51
N ILE A 100 -10.35 0.03 -0.58
CA ILE A 100 -9.26 -0.94 -0.48
C ILE A 100 -8.21 -0.75 -1.57
N GLU A 101 -8.59 -0.35 -2.78
CA GLU A 101 -7.63 -0.10 -3.86
C GLU A 101 -6.73 1.09 -3.54
N THR A 102 -7.30 2.16 -2.96
CA THR A 102 -6.53 3.33 -2.50
C THR A 102 -5.58 2.96 -1.37
N LYS A 103 -6.04 2.19 -0.37
CA LYS A 103 -5.18 1.70 0.71
C LYS A 103 -4.01 0.85 0.17
N ARG A 104 -4.30 -0.07 -0.74
CA ARG A 104 -3.27 -0.91 -1.40
C ARG A 104 -2.28 -0.04 -2.16
N ARG A 105 -2.75 0.88 -3.01
CA ARG A 105 -1.88 1.77 -3.80
C ARG A 105 -0.95 2.58 -2.91
N ARG A 106 -1.48 3.21 -1.85
CA ARG A 106 -0.66 3.97 -0.89
C ARG A 106 0.35 3.05 -0.21
N PHE A 107 -0.06 1.90 0.31
CA PHE A 107 0.87 0.95 0.92
C PHE A 107 1.91 0.39 -0.07
N GLY A 108 1.52 0.12 -1.31
CA GLY A 108 2.40 -0.31 -2.40
C GLY A 108 3.49 0.70 -2.69
N ARG A 109 3.15 2.00 -2.71
CA ARG A 109 4.15 3.09 -2.82
C ARG A 109 5.12 3.07 -1.64
N PHE A 110 4.62 2.86 -0.42
CA PHE A 110 5.45 2.80 0.78
C PHE A 110 6.48 1.67 0.75
N ILE A 111 6.10 0.48 0.29
CA ILE A 111 7.02 -0.67 0.15
C ILE A 111 7.81 -0.68 -1.17
N GLY A 112 7.72 0.38 -1.98
CA GLY A 112 8.52 0.56 -3.20
C GLY A 112 8.02 -0.19 -4.44
N LEU A 113 6.75 -0.61 -4.48
CA LEU A 113 6.15 -1.19 -5.68
C LEU A 113 5.93 -0.12 -6.76
N GLN A 114 6.44 -0.40 -7.96
CA GLN A 114 6.25 0.45 -9.14
C GLN A 114 4.78 0.40 -9.61
N ARG A 115 4.32 1.51 -10.23
CA ARG A 115 2.92 1.71 -10.70
C ARG A 115 1.84 1.76 -9.62
N CYS A 116 2.23 2.05 -8.37
CA CYS A 116 1.30 2.39 -7.30
C CYS A 116 1.17 3.92 -7.13
N GLU A 117 1.18 4.67 -8.24
CA GLU A 117 1.22 6.13 -8.25
C GLU A 117 -0.11 6.71 -7.75
N THR A 118 -0.05 7.52 -6.70
CA THR A 118 -1.19 8.31 -6.20
C THR A 118 -1.58 9.35 -7.26
N PRO A 119 -2.88 9.54 -7.56
CA PRO A 119 -3.37 10.65 -8.36
C PRO A 119 -2.84 11.97 -7.80
N ALA A 120 -2.51 12.93 -8.68
CA ALA A 120 -1.91 14.21 -8.30
C ALA A 120 -2.76 14.97 -7.26
N GLU A 121 -4.09 14.89 -7.37
CA GLU A 121 -5.05 15.51 -6.45
C GLU A 121 -4.89 15.04 -4.99
N GLU A 122 -4.56 13.75 -4.78
CA GLU A 122 -4.32 13.20 -3.44
C GLU A 122 -2.95 13.58 -2.89
N GLN A 123 -2.01 14.04 -3.71
CA GLN A 123 -0.66 14.38 -3.27
C GLN A 123 -0.59 15.83 -2.79
N GLU A 124 -1.28 16.74 -3.48
CA GLU A 124 -1.37 18.15 -3.09
C GLU A 124 -2.10 18.31 -1.75
N SER A 125 -3.25 17.65 -1.56
CA SER A 125 -4.06 17.76 -0.33
C SER A 125 -3.30 17.43 0.96
N TYR A 126 -2.30 16.55 0.91
CA TYR A 126 -1.51 16.16 2.09
C TYR A 126 -0.26 17.03 2.28
N SER A 127 0.34 17.56 1.21
CA SER A 127 1.43 18.56 1.32
C SER A 127 0.93 19.82 2.00
N TRP A 128 -0.22 20.33 1.54
CA TRP A 128 -0.85 21.53 2.12
C TRP A 128 -1.30 21.34 3.56
N GLY A 129 -1.63 20.12 3.99
CA GLY A 129 -2.10 19.83 5.36
C GLY A 129 -1.01 19.85 6.43
N MET A 130 0.21 19.39 6.11
CA MET A 130 1.35 19.46 7.04
C MET A 130 2.04 20.82 7.02
N GLU A 131 2.09 21.50 5.87
CA GLU A 131 2.73 22.82 5.75
C GLU A 131 1.97 23.89 6.55
N GLN A 132 0.63 23.86 6.57
CA GLN A 132 -0.19 24.85 7.30
C GLN A 132 -0.02 24.80 8.83
N GLU A 133 0.09 23.61 9.43
CA GLU A 133 0.34 23.50 10.89
C GLU A 133 1.72 24.10 11.24
N THR A 134 2.73 23.88 10.39
CA THR A 134 4.07 24.45 10.61
C THR A 134 4.15 25.96 10.33
N GLU A 135 3.41 26.45 9.33
CA GLU A 135 3.41 27.87 8.97
C GLU A 135 2.68 28.72 10.02
N THR A 136 1.55 28.22 10.55
CA THR A 136 0.82 28.89 11.63
C THR A 136 1.63 28.97 12.91
N GLU A 137 2.29 27.88 13.32
CA GLU A 137 3.15 27.87 14.52
C GLU A 137 4.40 28.78 14.35
N LEU A 138 4.97 28.84 13.14
CA LEU A 138 6.07 29.75 12.80
C LEU A 138 5.62 31.23 12.76
N LEU A 139 4.42 31.52 12.27
CA LEU A 139 3.85 32.88 12.24
C LEU A 139 3.57 33.40 13.65
N GLU A 140 3.06 32.55 14.54
CA GLU A 140 2.84 32.92 15.95
C GLU A 140 4.16 33.27 16.65
N LEU A 141 5.25 32.53 16.37
CA LEU A 141 6.59 32.84 16.88
C LEU A 141 7.12 34.18 16.37
N ILE A 142 6.94 34.47 15.07
CA ILE A 142 7.35 35.74 14.46
C ILE A 142 6.56 36.90 15.09
N ASP A 143 5.25 36.79 15.22
CA ASP A 143 4.41 37.84 15.82
C ASP A 143 4.78 38.10 17.30
N GLN A 144 5.25 37.08 18.01
CA GLN A 144 5.70 37.20 19.39
C GLN A 144 7.02 37.98 19.49
N GLU A 145 8.00 37.69 18.62
CA GLU A 145 9.29 38.41 18.57
C GLU A 145 9.13 39.88 18.19
N TRP A 146 8.20 40.18 17.27
CA TRP A 146 7.93 41.55 16.80
C TRP A 146 7.11 42.40 17.79
N ASN A 147 6.29 41.79 18.66
CA ASN A 147 5.55 42.51 19.71
C ASN A 147 6.37 42.74 21.00
N GLU A 148 7.55 42.12 21.12
CA GLU A 148 8.45 42.28 22.27
C GLU A 148 9.55 43.36 22.07
N SER A 149 9.58 44.05 20.91
CA SER A 149 10.47 45.19 20.61
C SER A 149 9.73 46.53 20.53
#